data_AF-A0A482Y0X3-F1
#
_entry.id   AF-A0A482Y0X3-F1
#
_cell.length_a   1.000
_cell.length_b   1.000
_cell.length_c   1.000
_cell.angle_alpha   90.00
_cell.angle_beta   90.00
_cell.angle_gamma   90.00
#
_symmetry.space_group_name_H-M   'P 1'
#
loop_
_entity.id
_entity.type
_entity.pdbx_description
1 polymer ?
#
loop_
_entity_poly.entity_id
_entity_poly.type
_entity_poly.pdbx_seq_one_letter_code
_entity_poly.pdbx_strand_id
1 'polypeptide(L)'
;MTVTVRYTCPHCGAVVSVERRPDLADRSVTTLPQPGWEYAGPDEEFEAVDGIEFHCGEDGTVTDLEGTPIEGCGRPFYLNFVRYEQGVELEPEPPTYGGPRFDFSS
;
A
#
# COMPACT_ATOMS: atom_id res chain seq x y z
N MET A 1 -16.02 -10.43 -7.32
CA MET A 1 -14.84 -10.80 -8.14
C MET A 1 -13.65 -10.16 -7.49
N THR A 2 -12.57 -10.90 -7.26
CA THR A 2 -11.31 -10.39 -6.73
C THR A 2 -10.25 -10.39 -7.83
N VAL A 3 -9.27 -9.51 -7.68
CA VAL A 3 -8.09 -9.40 -8.53
C VAL A 3 -6.85 -9.52 -7.65
N THR A 4 -5.85 -10.24 -8.14
CA THR A 4 -4.54 -10.32 -7.47
C THR A 4 -3.71 -9.11 -7.85
N VAL A 5 -3.32 -8.30 -6.87
CA VAL A 5 -2.47 -7.12 -7.04
C VAL A 5 -1.15 -7.35 -6.34
N ARG A 6 -0.07 -6.81 -6.90
CA ARG A 6 1.29 -6.97 -6.40
C ARG A 6 1.81 -5.64 -5.88
N TYR A 7 2.35 -5.64 -4.65
CA TYR A 7 2.96 -4.47 -4.03
C TYR A 7 4.41 -4.75 -3.69
N THR A 8 5.26 -3.76 -3.94
CA THR A 8 6.69 -3.84 -3.67
C THR A 8 7.00 -3.22 -2.32
N CYS A 9 7.67 -3.99 -1.46
CA CYS A 9 8.20 -3.55 -0.19
C CYS A 9 9.25 -2.44 -0.42
N PRO A 10 9.03 -1.22 0.11
CA PRO A 10 9.96 -0.10 -0.08
C PRO A 10 11.31 -0.30 0.64
N HIS A 11 11.42 -1.26 1.55
CA HIS A 11 12.64 -1.52 2.32
C HIS A 11 13.63 -2.43 1.61
N CYS A 12 13.15 -3.48 0.93
CA CYS A 12 14.00 -4.53 0.36
C CYS A 12 13.66 -4.89 -1.09
N GLY A 13 12.58 -4.34 -1.66
CA GLY A 13 12.15 -4.64 -3.03
C GLY A 13 11.40 -5.96 -3.19
N ALA A 14 11.14 -6.69 -2.09
CA ALA A 14 10.30 -7.89 -2.12
C ALA A 14 8.87 -7.55 -2.55
N VAL A 15 8.20 -8.48 -3.21
CA VAL A 15 6.85 -8.32 -3.77
C VAL A 15 5.89 -9.18 -2.98
N VAL A 16 4.85 -8.56 -2.44
CA VAL A 16 3.71 -9.25 -1.82
C VAL A 16 2.55 -9.27 -2.82
N SER A 17 1.78 -10.36 -2.83
CA SER A 17 0.57 -10.49 -3.65
C SER A 17 -0.65 -10.55 -2.75
N VAL A 18 -1.68 -9.76 -3.06
CA VAL A 18 -2.94 -9.72 -2.32
C VAL A 18 -4.12 -9.86 -3.24
N GLU A 19 -5.11 -10.64 -2.83
CA GLU A 19 -6.40 -10.72 -3.50
C GLU A 19 -7.36 -9.68 -2.94
N ARG A 20 -7.87 -8.79 -3.80
CA ARG A 20 -8.79 -7.72 -3.37
C ARG A 20 -9.87 -7.44 -4.38
N ARG A 21 -10.89 -6.66 -4.00
CA ARG A 21 -11.91 -6.18 -4.94
C ARG A 21 -11.34 -5.13 -5.90
N PRO A 22 -11.71 -5.16 -7.20
CA PRO A 22 -11.19 -4.24 -8.21
C PRO A 22 -11.69 -2.80 -8.04
N ASP A 23 -12.73 -2.58 -7.25
CA ASP A 23 -13.27 -1.27 -6.87
C ASP A 23 -12.40 -0.50 -5.86
N LEU A 24 -11.44 -1.15 -5.20
CA LEU A 24 -10.47 -0.49 -4.33
C LEU A 24 -9.34 0.10 -5.18
N ALA A 25 -9.20 1.42 -5.15
CA ALA A 25 -8.12 2.13 -5.82
C ALA A 25 -6.90 2.30 -4.89
N ASP A 26 -5.71 2.03 -5.43
CA ASP A 26 -4.45 2.28 -4.74
C ASP A 26 -4.12 3.77 -4.74
N ARG A 27 -3.73 4.29 -3.58
CA ARG A 27 -3.17 5.63 -3.48
C ARG A 27 -1.65 5.58 -3.49
N SER A 28 -1.05 4.93 -2.50
CA SER A 28 0.40 4.90 -2.33
C SER A 28 0.84 3.82 -1.35
N VAL A 29 2.08 3.36 -1.51
CA VAL A 29 2.77 2.51 -0.53
C VAL A 29 3.70 3.37 0.31
N THR A 30 3.58 3.32 1.64
CA THR A 30 4.38 4.10 2.59
C THR A 30 5.11 3.19 3.57
N THR A 31 6.22 3.69 4.14
CA THR A 31 6.97 2.99 5.20
C THR A 31 6.46 3.29 6.61
N LEU A 32 5.57 4.27 6.73
CA LEU A 32 4.97 4.72 7.98
C LEU A 32 3.44 4.78 7.82
N PRO A 33 2.68 4.54 8.91
CA PRO A 33 1.23 4.67 8.89
C PRO A 33 0.85 6.14 8.79
N GLN A 34 -0.26 6.40 8.12
CA GLN A 34 -0.83 7.74 8.02
C GLN A 34 -1.60 8.08 9.29
N PRO A 35 -1.44 9.30 9.82
CA PRO A 35 -2.15 9.69 11.02
C PRO A 35 -3.66 9.71 10.77
N GLY A 36 -4.42 9.01 11.62
CA GLY A 36 -5.89 8.92 11.52
C GLY A 36 -6.41 7.91 10.51
N TRP A 37 -5.55 7.05 9.95
CA TRP A 37 -5.93 5.98 9.04
C TRP A 37 -6.01 4.65 9.80
N GLU A 38 -7.02 3.84 9.47
CA GLU A 38 -7.17 2.48 9.97
C GLU A 38 -6.56 1.50 8.95
N TYR A 39 -5.80 0.53 9.46
CA TYR A 39 -5.15 -0.50 8.65
C TYR A 39 -5.55 -1.88 9.17
N ALA A 40 -5.70 -2.83 8.26
CA ALA A 40 -5.91 -4.24 8.57
C ALA A 40 -4.82 -5.09 7.93
N GLY A 41 -4.61 -6.31 8.42
CA GLY A 41 -3.69 -7.26 7.80
C GLY A 41 -4.18 -7.77 6.44
N PRO A 42 -3.30 -8.37 5.62
CA PRO A 42 -3.66 -8.88 4.30
C PRO A 42 -4.65 -10.06 4.33
N ASP A 43 -4.74 -10.76 5.46
CA ASP A 43 -5.68 -11.88 5.68
C ASP A 43 -6.97 -11.45 6.41
N GLU A 44 -7.13 -10.16 6.71
CA GLU A 44 -8.28 -9.59 7.42
C GLU A 44 -9.26 -8.89 6.46
N GLU A 45 -10.43 -8.50 6.97
CA GLU A 45 -11.40 -7.71 6.21
C GLU A 45 -10.93 -6.25 6.09
N PHE A 46 -10.16 -5.96 5.04
CA PHE A 46 -9.58 -4.63 4.81
C PHE A 46 -10.44 -3.71 3.94
N GLU A 47 -11.64 -4.12 3.50
CA GLU A 47 -12.46 -3.27 2.65
C GLU A 47 -13.24 -2.17 3.38
N ALA A 48 -13.29 -2.24 4.71
CA ALA A 48 -13.91 -1.23 5.56
C ALA A 48 -12.90 -0.24 6.17
N VAL A 49 -11.61 -0.44 5.96
CA VAL A 49 -10.52 0.37 6.51
C VAL A 49 -9.82 1.18 5.42
N ASP A 50 -8.92 2.08 5.83
CA ASP A 50 -8.24 3.01 4.92
C ASP A 50 -7.02 2.36 4.20
N GLY A 51 -6.54 1.20 4.65
CA GLY A 51 -5.37 0.56 4.07
C GLY A 51 -5.05 -0.82 4.58
N ILE A 52 -3.94 -1.38 4.09
CA ILE A 52 -3.39 -2.66 4.53
C ILE A 52 -2.02 -2.44 5.18
N GLU A 53 -1.82 -3.01 6.37
CA GLU A 53 -0.50 -3.13 6.99
C GLU A 53 0.13 -4.46 6.57
N PHE A 54 1.37 -4.40 6.10
CA PHE A 54 2.15 -5.55 5.68
C PHE A 54 3.47 -5.65 6.44
N HIS A 55 3.74 -6.81 7.01
CA HIS A 55 5.03 -7.24 7.54
C HIS A 55 5.71 -8.13 6.51
N CYS A 56 6.73 -7.56 5.86
CA CYS A 56 7.41 -8.21 4.74
C CYS A 56 8.03 -9.57 5.14
N GLY A 57 7.40 -10.67 4.70
CA GLY A 57 7.86 -12.04 4.97
C GLY A 57 7.31 -12.69 6.24
N GLU A 58 6.59 -11.95 7.09
CA GLU A 58 5.90 -12.50 8.27
C GLU A 58 4.43 -12.79 7.98
N ASP A 59 3.77 -11.91 7.23
CA ASP A 59 2.36 -12.09 6.82
C ASP A 59 2.20 -13.06 5.64
N GLY A 60 3.29 -13.58 5.08
CA GLY A 60 3.20 -14.57 4.01
C GLY A 60 4.43 -14.64 3.13
N THR A 61 4.33 -15.49 2.09
CA THR A 61 5.39 -15.67 1.10
C THR A 61 5.53 -14.40 0.26
N VAL A 62 6.73 -13.83 0.28
CA VAL A 62 7.12 -12.74 -0.62
C VAL A 62 7.98 -13.28 -1.76
N THR A 63 7.90 -12.64 -2.93
CA THR A 63 8.72 -12.99 -4.09
C THR A 63 9.63 -11.84 -4.49
N ASP A 64 10.60 -12.08 -5.35
CA ASP A 64 11.25 -11.01 -6.10
C ASP A 64 10.34 -10.50 -7.25
N LEU A 65 10.87 -9.59 -8.06
CA LEU A 65 10.20 -9.06 -9.25
C LEU A 65 9.97 -10.12 -10.34
N GLU A 66 10.75 -11.20 -10.33
CA GLU A 66 10.69 -12.31 -11.29
C GLU A 66 9.74 -13.43 -10.82
N GLY A 67 9.24 -13.35 -9.58
CA GLY A 67 8.34 -14.32 -8.98
C GLY A 67 9.04 -15.46 -8.21
N THR A 68 10.35 -15.35 -7.96
CA THR A 68 11.08 -16.30 -7.12
C THR A 68 10.77 -16.04 -5.64
N PRO A 69 10.41 -17.04 -4.84
CA PRO A 69 10.22 -16.85 -3.40
C PRO A 69 11.54 -16.43 -2.73
N ILE A 70 11.48 -15.38 -1.92
CA ILE A 70 12.63 -14.84 -1.18
C ILE A 70 12.27 -14.64 0.29
N GLU A 71 13.28 -14.49 1.14
CA GLU A 71 13.06 -14.10 2.54
C GLU A 71 12.76 -12.60 2.62
N GLY A 72 11.66 -12.25 3.27
CA GLY A 72 11.28 -10.87 3.52
C GLY A 72 12.15 -10.20 4.60
N CYS A 73 12.10 -8.88 4.67
CA CYS A 73 12.92 -8.12 5.61
C CYS A 73 12.35 -7.97 7.03
N GLY A 74 11.15 -8.49 7.30
CA GLY A 74 10.46 -8.42 8.60
C GLY A 74 10.06 -7.00 9.01
N ARG A 75 9.97 -6.07 8.06
CA ARG A 75 9.62 -4.66 8.34
C ARG A 75 8.19 -4.36 7.91
N PRO A 76 7.47 -3.55 8.70
CA PRO A 76 6.16 -3.09 8.31
C PRO A 76 6.24 -2.08 7.16
N PHE A 77 5.25 -2.14 6.28
CA PHE A 77 4.94 -1.14 5.27
C PHE A 77 3.43 -1.11 5.04
N TYR A 78 2.93 0.01 4.52
CA TYR A 78 1.52 0.32 4.51
C TYR A 78 1.05 0.60 3.08
N LEU A 79 -0.02 -0.06 2.66
CA LEU A 79 -0.76 0.32 1.47
C LEU A 79 -1.90 1.23 1.88
N ASN A 80 -1.98 2.38 1.23
CA ASN A 80 -3.03 3.37 1.44
C ASN A 80 -4.04 3.28 0.28
N PHE A 81 -5.32 3.11 0.58
CA PHE A 81 -6.38 3.19 -0.42
C PHE A 81 -6.78 4.65 -0.69
N VAL A 82 -7.43 4.88 -1.84
CA VAL A 82 -8.05 6.17 -2.13
C VAL A 82 -9.35 6.27 -1.35
N ARG A 83 -9.45 7.23 -0.42
CA ARG A 83 -10.71 7.60 0.22
C ARG A 83 -11.56 8.42 -0.74
N TYR A 84 -12.79 7.97 -0.96
CA TYR A 84 -13.83 8.75 -1.62
C TYR A 84 -14.90 9.12 -0.59
N GLU A 85 -14.96 10.39 -0.18
CA GLU A 85 -16.12 10.90 0.57
C GLU A 85 -17.00 11.73 -0.36
N GLN A 86 -18.26 11.32 -0.51
CA GLN A 86 -19.27 11.99 -1.35
C GLN A 86 -18.83 12.27 -2.81
N GLY A 87 -17.99 11.39 -3.38
CA GLY A 87 -17.49 11.53 -4.76
C GLY A 87 -16.29 12.46 -4.91
N VAL A 88 -15.71 12.93 -3.81
CA VAL A 88 -14.45 13.69 -3.79
C VAL A 88 -13.34 12.80 -3.26
N GLU A 89 -12.24 12.70 -4.02
CA GLU A 89 -11.01 12.05 -3.56
C GLU A 89 -10.44 12.89 -2.40
N LEU A 90 -10.39 12.31 -1.20
CA LEU A 90 -9.79 12.98 -0.05
C LEU A 90 -8.28 12.78 -0.05
N GLU A 91 -7.55 13.88 -0.02
CA GLU A 91 -6.12 13.86 0.25
C GLU A 91 -5.86 13.62 1.75
N PRO A 92 -4.85 12.81 2.12
CA PRO A 92 -4.46 12.67 3.52
C PRO A 92 -3.98 14.02 4.06
N GLU A 93 -4.40 14.36 5.28
CA GLU A 93 -3.89 15.52 6.01
C GLU A 93 -2.95 15.06 7.13
N PRO A 94 -1.64 15.42 7.10
CA PRO A 94 -0.97 16.24 6.10
C PRO A 94 -0.69 15.49 4.77
N PRO A 95 -0.57 16.23 3.65
CA PRO A 95 -0.29 15.62 2.34
C PRO A 95 1.06 14.89 2.39
N THR A 96 1.02 13.57 2.18
CA THR A 96 2.21 12.69 2.19
C THR A 96 3.14 12.93 1.00
N TYR A 97 2.67 13.66 -0.01
CA TYR A 97 3.45 14.02 -1.18
C TYR A 97 3.49 15.54 -1.28
N GLY A 98 4.62 16.13 -0.91
CA GLY A 98 4.94 17.47 -1.39
C GLY A 98 4.86 17.43 -2.91
N GLY A 99 3.84 18.09 -3.47
CA GLY A 99 3.55 18.05 -4.90
C GLY A 99 4.81 18.26 -5.76
N PRO A 100 4.84 17.72 -6.98
CA PRO A 100 6.01 17.83 -7.85
C PRO A 100 6.44 19.29 -7.95
N ARG A 101 7.63 19.60 -7.40
CA ARG A 101 8.32 20.87 -7.67
C ARG A 101 8.80 20.81 -9.10
N PHE A 102 7.98 21.30 -10.02
CA PHE A 102 8.43 21.62 -11.37
C PHE A 102 9.23 22.92 -11.30
N ASP A 103 10.51 22.81 -10.92
CA ASP A 103 11.48 23.90 -11.12
C ASP A 103 11.85 23.90 -12.62
N PHE A 104 11.08 24.66 -13.41
CA PHE A 104 11.52 25.06 -14.75
C PHE A 104 12.44 26.28 -14.60
N SER A 105 13.74 26.04 -14.57
CA SER A 105 14.72 27.10 -14.77
C SER A 105 14.61 27.60 -16.22
N SER A 106 14.17 28.85 -16.40
CA SER A 106 14.14 29.57 -17.68
C SER A 106 15.53 29.98 -18.14
#